data_AF-A0A957EII3-F1
#
_entry.id   AF-A0A957EII3-F1
#
_cell.length_a   1.000
_cell.length_b   1.000
_cell.length_c   1.000
_cell.angle_alpha   90.00
_cell.angle_beta   90.00
_cell.angle_gamma   90.00
#
_symmetry.space_group_name_H-M   'P 1'
#
loop_
_entity.id
_entity.type
_entity.pdbx_description
1 polymer ?
#
loop_
_entity_poly.entity_id
_entity_poly.type
_entity_poly.pdbx_seq_one_letter_code
_entity_poly.pdbx_strand_id
1 'polypeptide(L)'
;MNEAQRQKPYKLFINGNWQEASSGQTFATYNPATEAEIAQVARGDMADIEQAVVAARQALDGPWGRLKPKERSRLLYAVSQSLEQQV
;
A
#
# COMPACT_ATOMS: atom_id res chain seq x y z
N MET A 1 -9.46 -3.44 -20.02
CA MET A 1 -8.90 -4.19 -18.87
C MET A 1 -8.94 -5.65 -19.26
N ASN A 2 -7.79 -6.24 -19.58
CA ASN A 2 -7.74 -7.56 -20.22
C ASN A 2 -7.78 -8.66 -19.17
N GLU A 3 -8.47 -9.75 -19.47
CA GLU A 3 -8.73 -10.89 -18.58
C GLU A 3 -7.44 -11.51 -17.98
N ALA A 4 -6.30 -11.34 -18.64
CA ALA A 4 -5.00 -11.85 -18.22
C ALA A 4 -4.40 -11.16 -16.97
N GLN A 5 -4.86 -9.95 -16.59
CA GLN A 5 -4.40 -9.26 -15.38
C GLN A 5 -5.11 -9.73 -14.09
N ARG A 6 -6.10 -10.62 -14.18
CA ARG A 6 -6.83 -11.19 -13.02
C ARG A 6 -6.04 -12.21 -12.20
N GLN A 7 -4.81 -12.57 -12.58
CA GLN A 7 -4.16 -13.78 -12.05
C GLN A 7 -3.45 -13.65 -10.70
N LYS A 8 -3.26 -12.44 -10.15
CA LYS A 8 -2.66 -12.30 -8.80
C LYS A 8 -3.42 -11.27 -7.95
N PRO A 9 -3.76 -11.62 -6.70
CA PRO A 9 -4.35 -10.66 -5.78
C PRO A 9 -3.46 -9.44 -5.59
N TYR A 10 -4.07 -8.26 -5.43
CA TYR A 10 -3.37 -7.08 -4.96
C TYR A 10 -2.81 -7.35 -3.55
N LYS A 11 -1.57 -6.93 -3.34
CA LYS A 11 -0.78 -7.23 -2.15
C LYS A 11 -0.89 -6.14 -1.09
N LEU A 12 -0.50 -6.46 0.13
CA LEU A 12 -0.25 -5.46 1.18
C LEU A 12 1.05 -4.71 0.86
N PHE A 13 1.13 -3.43 1.22
CA PHE A 13 2.36 -2.65 1.13
C PHE A 13 2.84 -2.29 2.53
N ILE A 14 3.85 -3.01 3.03
CA ILE A 14 4.36 -2.88 4.40
C ILE A 14 5.87 -2.69 4.33
N ASN A 15 6.38 -1.69 5.07
CA ASN A 15 7.81 -1.37 5.14
C ASN A 15 8.51 -1.22 3.77
N GLY A 16 7.85 -0.55 2.82
CA GLY A 16 8.39 -0.33 1.48
C GLY A 16 8.31 -1.53 0.53
N ASN A 17 7.66 -2.63 0.91
CA ASN A 17 7.59 -3.86 0.12
C ASN A 17 6.15 -4.34 -0.10
N TRP A 18 5.89 -4.89 -1.29
CA TRP A 18 4.64 -5.58 -1.61
C TRP A 18 4.70 -7.04 -1.14
N GLN A 19 3.80 -7.43 -0.25
CA GLN A 19 3.75 -8.78 0.32
C GLN A 19 2.32 -9.34 0.40
N GLU A 20 2.18 -10.65 0.43
CA GLU A 20 0.89 -11.31 0.66
C GLU A 20 0.44 -11.11 2.11
N ALA A 21 -0.85 -11.28 2.40
CA ALA A 21 -1.33 -11.29 3.78
C ALA A 21 -0.72 -12.50 4.51
N SER A 22 -0.41 -12.34 5.80
CA SER A 22 0.20 -13.39 6.61
C SER A 22 -0.66 -14.66 6.66
N SER A 23 -1.98 -14.51 6.64
CA SER A 23 -2.95 -15.63 6.56
C SER A 23 -3.15 -16.21 5.15
N GLY A 24 -2.64 -15.56 4.11
CA GLY A 24 -2.92 -15.88 2.70
C GLY A 24 -4.34 -15.55 2.25
N GLN A 25 -5.18 -14.94 3.11
CA GLN A 25 -6.56 -14.62 2.78
C GLN A 25 -6.67 -13.45 1.79
N THR A 26 -7.72 -13.48 0.96
CA THR A 26 -8.09 -12.40 0.05
C THR A 26 -9.59 -12.14 0.08
N PHE A 27 -10.02 -11.02 -0.49
CA PHE A 27 -11.43 -10.73 -0.75
C PHE A 27 -11.63 -10.03 -2.09
N ALA A 28 -12.81 -10.26 -2.69
CA ALA A 28 -13.21 -9.64 -3.93
C ALA A 28 -13.59 -8.16 -3.71
N THR A 29 -13.15 -7.30 -4.63
CA THR A 29 -13.62 -5.91 -4.78
C THR A 29 -14.47 -5.84 -6.03
N TYR A 30 -15.58 -5.10 -5.96
CA TYR A 30 -16.58 -5.03 -7.02
C TYR A 30 -16.70 -3.62 -7.60
N ASN A 31 -17.07 -3.54 -8.88
CA ASN A 31 -17.43 -2.29 -9.52
C ASN A 31 -18.80 -1.81 -9.01
N PRO A 32 -18.92 -0.61 -8.41
CA PRO A 32 -20.20 -0.14 -7.88
C PRO A 32 -21.27 0.13 -8.95
N ALA A 33 -20.89 0.31 -10.23
CA ALA A 33 -21.82 0.57 -11.32
C ALA A 33 -22.38 -0.71 -11.97
N THR A 34 -21.68 -1.84 -11.85
CA THR A 34 -22.03 -3.08 -12.57
C THR A 34 -22.07 -4.32 -11.70
N GLU A 35 -21.67 -4.21 -10.43
CA GLU A 35 -21.49 -5.32 -9.48
C GLU A 35 -20.48 -6.40 -9.93
N ALA A 36 -19.79 -6.19 -11.05
CA ALA A 36 -18.78 -7.12 -11.54
C ALA A 36 -17.54 -7.09 -10.65
N GLU A 37 -16.98 -8.26 -10.35
CA GLU A 37 -15.69 -8.36 -9.65
C GLU A 37 -14.58 -7.72 -10.50
N ILE A 38 -13.81 -6.83 -9.89
CA ILE A 38 -12.70 -6.13 -10.55
C ILE A 38 -11.33 -6.57 -10.05
N ALA A 39 -11.24 -7.13 -8.84
CA ALA A 39 -9.98 -7.52 -8.22
C ALA A 39 -10.15 -8.45 -7.02
N GLN A 40 -9.15 -9.28 -6.76
CA GLN A 40 -8.91 -9.89 -5.45
C GLN A 40 -7.86 -9.06 -4.71
N VAL A 41 -8.07 -8.77 -3.43
CA VAL A 41 -7.17 -7.96 -2.59
C VAL A 41 -6.79 -8.74 -1.34
N ALA A 42 -5.53 -8.71 -0.95
CA ALA A 42 -5.03 -9.31 0.28
C ALA A 42 -5.81 -8.80 1.50
N ARG A 43 -6.27 -9.73 2.35
CA ARG A 43 -7.00 -9.43 3.57
C ARG A 43 -6.03 -9.47 4.75
N GLY A 44 -5.46 -8.32 5.08
CA GLY A 44 -4.56 -8.19 6.23
C GLY A 44 -5.23 -8.56 7.55
N ASP A 45 -4.48 -9.21 8.43
CA ASP A 45 -4.92 -9.59 9.77
C ASP A 45 -4.08 -8.93 10.88
N MET A 46 -4.24 -9.40 12.12
CA MET A 46 -3.53 -8.86 13.28
C MET A 46 -2.00 -8.93 13.12
N ALA A 47 -1.46 -10.00 12.52
CA ALA A 47 -0.02 -10.15 12.35
C ALA A 47 0.52 -9.13 11.31
N ASP A 48 -0.23 -8.89 10.24
CA ASP A 48 0.11 -7.88 9.25
C ASP A 48 0.05 -6.47 9.85
N ILE A 49 -0.95 -6.20 10.69
CA ILE A 49 -1.09 -4.92 11.41
C ILE A 49 0.09 -4.71 12.34
N GLU A 50 0.49 -5.71 13.13
CA GLU A 50 1.65 -5.62 14.02
C GLU A 50 2.93 -5.29 13.23
N GLN A 51 3.18 -5.99 12.11
CA GLN A 51 4.32 -5.70 11.23
C GLN A 51 4.28 -4.26 10.71
N ALA A 52 3.12 -3.79 10.26
CA ALA A 52 2.94 -2.44 9.75
C ALA A 52 3.19 -1.36 10.82
N VAL A 53 2.66 -1.56 12.04
CA VAL A 53 2.83 -0.64 13.17
C VAL A 53 4.29 -0.60 13.63
N VAL A 54 4.96 -1.75 13.72
CA VAL A 54 6.38 -1.82 14.08
C VAL A 54 7.22 -1.09 13.03
N ALA A 55 6.98 -1.33 11.74
CA ALA A 55 7.69 -0.64 10.66
C ALA A 55 7.47 0.89 10.70
N ALA A 56 6.23 1.33 10.93
CA ALA A 56 5.91 2.75 11.06
C ALA A 56 6.62 3.39 12.27
N ARG A 57 6.68 2.70 13.41
CA ARG A 57 7.41 3.15 14.60
C ARG A 57 8.92 3.27 14.31
N GLN A 58 9.50 2.25 13.68
CA GLN A 58 10.93 2.27 13.30
C GLN A 58 11.25 3.41 12.33
N ALA A 59 10.36 3.70 11.38
CA ALA A 59 10.53 4.86 10.48
C ALA A 59 10.49 6.19 11.26
N LEU A 60 9.56 6.31 12.21
CA LEU A 60 9.43 7.50 13.06
C LEU A 60 10.67 7.69 13.96
N ASP A 61 11.18 6.63 14.59
CA ASP A 61 12.38 6.70 15.43
C ASP A 61 13.69 6.77 14.59
N GLY A 62 13.55 6.46 13.30
CA GLY A 62 14.62 6.39 12.30
C GLY A 62 14.80 7.68 11.49
N PRO A 63 15.32 7.58 10.25
CA PRO A 63 15.68 8.74 9.44
C PRO A 63 14.53 9.73 9.24
N TRP A 64 13.30 9.23 9.00
CA TRP A 64 12.15 10.09 8.72
C TRP A 64 11.81 11.04 9.87
N GLY A 65 11.84 10.59 11.12
CA GLY A 65 11.59 11.46 12.27
C GLY A 65 12.72 12.44 12.58
N ARG A 66 13.94 12.19 12.09
CA ARG A 66 15.11 13.07 12.27
C ARG A 66 15.22 14.16 11.19
N LEU A 67 14.47 14.05 10.10
CA LEU A 67 14.45 15.07 9.05
C LEU A 67 13.93 16.40 9.56
N LYS A 68 14.58 17.50 9.15
CA LYS A 68 14.07 18.85 9.40
C LYS A 68 12.74 19.04 8.66
N PRO A 69 11.86 19.93 9.14
CA PRO A 69 10.58 20.20 8.47
C PRO A 69 10.71 20.47 6.97
N LYS A 70 11.69 21.28 6.55
CA LYS A 70 11.95 21.61 5.14
C LYS A 70 12.30 20.38 4.29
N GLU A 71 13.06 19.43 4.84
CA GLU A 71 13.47 18.22 4.13
C GLU A 71 12.26 17.28 3.94
N ARG A 72 11.43 17.12 4.98
CA ARG A 72 10.16 16.38 4.87
C ARG A 72 9.22 17.00 3.84
N SER A 73 9.07 18.33 3.85
CA SER A 73 8.26 19.04 2.87
C SER A 73 8.73 18.77 1.44
N ARG A 74 10.05 18.77 1.19
CA ARG A 74 10.60 18.46 -0.14
C ARG A 74 10.24 17.05 -0.61
N LEU A 75 10.28 16.05 0.29
CA LEU A 75 9.89 14.68 -0.05
C LEU A 75 8.38 14.58 -0.37
N LEU A 76 7.53 15.24 0.42
CA LEU A 76 6.08 15.27 0.15
C LEU A 76 5.76 15.96 -1.18
N TYR A 77 6.46 17.05 -1.51
CA TYR A 77 6.32 17.69 -2.82
C TYR A 77 6.76 16.79 -3.97
N ALA A 78 7.86 16.03 -3.80
CA ALA A 78 8.28 15.07 -4.81
C ALA A 78 7.20 14.00 -5.08
N VAL A 79 6.53 13.51 -4.03
CA VAL A 79 5.39 12.58 -4.18
C VAL A 79 4.25 13.25 -4.96
N SER A 80 3.88 14.50 -4.66
CA SER A 80 2.85 15.25 -5.40
C SER A 80 3.19 15.32 -6.89
N GLN A 81 4.43 15.70 -7.22
CA GLN A 81 4.88 15.83 -8.60
C GLN A 81 4.85 14.48 -9.33
N SER A 82 5.19 13.38 -8.66
CA SER A 82 5.07 12.04 -9.24
C SER A 82 3.62 11.63 -9.50
N LEU A 83 2.67 12.05 -8.65
CA LEU A 83 1.25 11.79 -8.87
C LEU A 83 0.68 12.63 -10.01
N GLU A 84 1.04 13.92 -10.09
CA GLU A 84 0.61 14.84 -11.15
C GLU A 84 1.04 14.36 -12.55
N GLN A 85 2.19 13.71 -12.66
CA GLN A 85 2.70 13.17 -13.93
C GLN A 85 1.95 11.91 -14.43
N GLN A 86 1.14 11.26 -13.58
CA GLN A 86 0.39 10.05 -13.93
C GLN A 86 -1.04 10.34 -14.40
N VAL A 87 -1.44 11.61 -14.39
CA VAL A 87 -2.70 12.11 -14.95
C VAL A 87 -2.51 12.48 -16.41
#